data_AF-A0A645HN87-F1
#
_entry.id   AF-A0A645HN87-F1
#
_cell.length_a   1.000
_cell.length_b   1.000
_cell.length_c   1.000
_cell.angle_alpha   90.00
_cell.angle_beta   90.00
_cell.angle_gamma   90.00
#
_symmetry.space_group_name_H-M   'P 1'
#
loop_
_entity.id
_entity.type
_entity.pdbx_description
1 polymer ?
#
loop_
_entity_poly.entity_id
_entity_poly.type
_entity_poly.pdbx_seq_one_letter_code
_entity_poly.pdbx_strand_id
1 'polypeptide(L)' 'MLTSLGEEEVDSIVAERGKIEVGCDFCGQQYQFDAIDAARLFTEVQKQPPSSSSVQ' A
#
# COMPACT_ATOMS: atom_id res chain seq x y z
N MET A 1 1.50 4.39 -8.03
CA MET A 1 1.06 3.23 -8.84
C MET A 1 -0.14 2.52 -8.21
N LEU A 2 -0.25 2.41 -6.87
CA LEU A 2 -1.50 1.93 -6.26
C LEU A 2 -2.63 3.00 -6.31
N THR A 3 -2.30 4.27 -6.09
CA THR A 3 -3.26 5.39 -6.23
C THR A 3 -3.80 5.61 -7.64
N SER A 4 -3.19 5.03 -8.67
CA SER A 4 -3.69 5.11 -10.05
C SER A 4 -4.73 4.05 -10.40
N LEU A 5 -4.87 2.97 -9.60
CA LEU A 5 -5.98 2.01 -9.76
C LEU A 5 -7.32 2.60 -9.31
N GLY A 6 -7.29 3.51 -8.33
CA GLY A 6 -8.49 4.05 -7.67
C GLY A 6 -8.88 3.23 -6.44
N GLU A 7 -9.58 3.88 -5.51
CA GLU A 7 -9.97 3.30 -4.21
C GLU A 7 -10.87 2.07 -4.37
N GLU A 8 -11.86 2.14 -5.25
CA GLU A 8 -12.86 1.08 -5.46
C GLU A 8 -12.24 -0.24 -5.96
N GLU A 9 -11.23 -0.15 -6.83
CA GLU A 9 -10.53 -1.33 -7.33
C GLU A 9 -9.67 -1.96 -6.24
N VAL A 10 -8.94 -1.12 -5.50
CA VAL A 10 -8.11 -1.55 -4.38
C VAL A 10 -8.99 -2.20 -3.30
N ASP A 11 -10.14 -1.62 -2.98
CA ASP A 11 -11.08 -2.18 -2.00
C ASP A 11 -11.60 -3.55 -2.46
N SER A 12 -11.95 -3.69 -3.75
CA SER A 12 -12.41 -4.97 -4.31
C SER A 12 -11.33 -6.05 -4.24
N ILE A 13 -10.07 -5.73 -4.56
CA ILE A 13 -8.95 -6.68 -4.49
C ILE A 13 -8.69 -7.10 -3.04
N VAL A 14 -8.70 -6.15 -2.10
CA VAL A 14 -8.56 -6.44 -0.67
C VAL A 14 -9.72 -7.29 -0.18
N ALA A 15 -10.96 -7.00 -0.57
CA ALA A 15 -12.12 -7.75 -0.14
C ALA A 15 -12.04 -9.23 -0.57
N GLU A 16 -11.47 -9.50 -1.75
CA GLU A 16 -11.29 -10.87 -2.24
C GLU A 16 -10.06 -11.58 -1.65
N ARG A 17 -8.93 -10.87 -1.48
CA ARG A 17 -7.62 -11.49 -1.14
C ARG A 17 -7.15 -11.21 0.29
N GLY A 18 -7.81 -10.31 1.00
CA GLY A 18 -7.46 -9.78 2.32
C GLY A 18 -6.38 -8.69 2.29
N LYS A 19 -5.50 -8.69 1.28
CA LYS A 19 -4.34 -7.80 1.19
C LYS A 19 -3.89 -7.57 -0.26
N ILE A 20 -3.21 -6.45 -0.48
CA ILE A 20 -2.60 -6.05 -1.74
C ILE A 20 -1.09 -6.00 -1.59
N GLU A 21 -0.39 -6.46 -2.63
CA GLU A 21 1.07 -6.43 -2.69
C GLU A 21 1.51 -5.56 -3.86
N VAL A 22 2.33 -4.54 -3.58
CA VAL A 22 2.83 -3.56 -4.55
C VAL A 22 4.33 -3.62 -4.60
N GLY A 23 4.87 -4.06 -5.74
CA GLY A 23 6.29 -3.90 -6.05
C GLY A 23 6.57 -2.46 -6.49
N CYS A 24 7.56 -1.82 -5.88
CA CYS A 24 8.11 -0.57 -6.40
C CYS A 24 9.08 -0.89 -7.53
N ASP A 25 8.79 -0.43 -8.75
CA ASP A 25 9.65 -0.67 -9.92
C ASP A 25 11.01 0.07 -9.81
N PHE A 26 11.08 1.13 -9.00
CA PHE A 26 12.28 1.94 -8.81
C PHE A 26 13.27 1.34 -7.79
N CYS A 27 12.77 0.85 -6.65
CA CYS A 27 13.63 0.29 -5.60
C CYS A 27 13.52 -1.23 -5.45
N GLY A 28 12.61 -1.88 -6.18
CA GLY A 28 12.36 -3.32 -6.09
C GLY A 28 11.71 -3.77 -4.78
N GLN A 29 11.34 -2.85 -3.89
CA GLN A 29 10.73 -3.21 -2.60
C GLN A 29 9.27 -3.63 -2.78
N GLN A 30 8.90 -4.70 -2.09
CA GLN A 30 7.52 -5.18 -2.03
C GLN A 30 6.84 -4.58 -0.80
N TYR A 31 5.73 -3.89 -1.00
CA TYR A 31 4.90 -3.31 0.04
C TYR A 31 3.60 -4.10 0.12
N GLN A 32 3.21 -4.53 1.31
CA GLN A 32 1.89 -5.10 1.56
C GLN A 32 0.99 -4.06 2.20
N PHE A 33 -0.23 -3.97 1.70
CA PHE A 33 -1.29 -3.12 2.23
C PHE A 33 -2.50 -3.99 2.53
N ASP A 34 -2.88 -4.05 3.80
CA ASP A 34 -4.15 -4.64 4.23
C ASP A 34 -5.29 -3.63 4.04
N ALA A 35 -6.54 -4.05 4.27
CA ALA A 35 -7.72 -3.21 4.08
C ALA A 35 -7.64 -1.83 4.74
N ILE A 36 -7.09 -1.79 5.95
CA ILE A 36 -6.96 -0.55 6.72
C ILE A 36 -5.90 0.36 6.12
N ASP A 37 -4.74 -0.19 5.74
CA ASP A 37 -3.65 0.59 5.15
C ASP A 37 -4.00 1.07 3.74
N ALA A 38 -4.67 0.23 2.95
CA ALA A 38 -5.20 0.60 1.65
C ALA A 38 -6.18 1.78 1.74
N ALA A 39 -7.17 1.73 2.63
CA ALA A 39 -8.11 2.83 2.84
C ALA A 39 -7.43 4.12 3.33
N ARG A 40 -6.39 4.00 4.17
CA ARG A 40 -5.59 5.15 4.64
C ARG A 40 -4.82 5.83 3.50
N LEU A 41 -4.36 5.11 2.49
CA LEU A 41 -3.66 5.73 1.35
C LEU A 41 -4.55 6.70 0.56
N PHE A 42 -5.85 6.45 0.53
CA PHE A 42 -6.83 7.33 -0.13
C PHE A 42 -7.40 8.40 0.84
N THR A 43 -7.42 8.12 2.14
CA THR A 43 -7.90 9.06 3.18
C THR A 43 -6.84 10.06 3.65
N GLU A 44 -5.56 9.68 3.73
CA GLU A 44 -4.50 10.51 4.33
C GLU A 44 -3.30 10.71 3.39
N VAL A 45 -3.23 11.90 2.77
CA VAL A 45 -1.99 12.50 2.23
C VAL A 45 -1.12 13.02 3.39
N GLN A 46 -0.90 12.24 4.44
CA GLN A 46 -0.15 12.73 5.60
C GLN A 46 0.86 11.67 6.11
N LYS A 47 2.09 11.85 5.59
CA LYS A 47 3.37 11.54 6.24
C LYS A 47 3.72 10.07 6.43
N GLN A 48 4.41 9.52 5.42
CA GLN A 48 5.45 8.52 5.69
C GLN A 48 6.70 9.23 6.25
N PRO A 49 7.23 8.83 7.41
CA PRO A 49 8.64 8.62 7.59
C PRO A 49 8.99 7.14 7.40
N PRO A 50 10.24 6.84 7.03
CA PRO A 50 10.64 5.52 6.54
C PRO A 50 10.45 4.47 7.63
N SER A 51 9.99 3.29 7.23
CA SER A 51 10.24 2.07 7.99
C SER A 51 11.74 1.99 8.22
N SER A 52 12.14 2.26 9.46
CA SER A 52 13.51 2.18 9.91
C SER A 52 13.98 0.76 9.66
N SER A 53 14.81 0.58 8.63
CA SER A 53 15.60 -0.63 8.44
C SER A 53 16.60 -0.69 9.60
N SER A 54 16.16 -1.22 10.74
CA SER A 54 17.05 -1.60 11.84
C SER A 54 17.72 -2.91 11.43
N VAL A 55 18.75 -2.81 10.59
CA VAL A 55 19.80 -3.82 10.52
C VAL A 55 20.87 -3.40 11.51
N GLN A 56 20.98 -4.20 12.57
CA GLN A 56 21.92 -4.07 13.67
C GLN A 56 23.34 -4.42 13.21
#